data_AF-A0A9X4L5U2-F1
#
_entry.id   AF-A0A9X4L5U2-F1
#
_cell.length_a   1.000
_cell.length_b   1.000
_cell.length_c   1.000
_cell.angle_alpha   90.00
_cell.angle_beta   90.00
_cell.angle_gamma   90.00
#
_symmetry.space_group_name_H-M   'P 1'
#
loop_
_entity.id
_entity.type
_entity.pdbx_description
1 polymer ?
#
loop_
_entity_poly.entity_id
_entity_poly.type
_entity_poly.pdbx_seq_one_letter_code
_entity_poly.pdbx_strand_id
1 'polypeptide(L)'
;MYRSIEQVLSDWNQEAAMTLKVFEGLSDASLKQAVSATRRKTLGELAWHVASAPAGILGAAGLQIAGPDFKRPVPESAAEIVDAYRSMSAAVADAIQAQWTDARLSESLLLFGSMNMTYDGVLTLVVRHQIHHRGQMTILMRQADVVPPGVYGPNEEEGAARAARG
;
A
#
# COMPACT_ATOMS: atom_id res chain seq x y z
N MET A 1 -14.21 3.83 -11.53
CA MET A 1 -13.79 2.82 -12.52
C MET A 1 -12.84 3.51 -13.48
N TYR A 2 -11.64 2.97 -13.61
CA TYR A 2 -10.63 3.52 -14.51
C TYR A 2 -11.06 3.31 -15.97
N ARG A 3 -10.72 4.26 -16.84
CA ARG A 3 -11.03 4.19 -18.27
C ARG A 3 -9.79 3.91 -19.13
N SER A 4 -8.60 4.03 -18.56
CA SER A 4 -7.33 3.72 -19.23
C SER A 4 -6.28 3.27 -18.23
N ILE A 5 -5.28 2.53 -18.72
CA ILE A 5 -4.10 2.14 -17.96
C ILE A 5 -3.35 3.37 -17.45
N GLU A 6 -3.32 4.47 -18.20
CA GLU A 6 -2.73 5.73 -17.75
C GLU A 6 -3.40 6.25 -16.46
N GLN A 7 -4.74 6.21 -16.37
CA GLN A 7 -5.45 6.60 -15.15
C GLN A 7 -5.12 5.68 -13.97
N VAL A 8 -5.01 4.37 -14.24
CA VAL A 8 -4.61 3.38 -13.22
C VAL A 8 -3.22 3.71 -12.69
N LEU A 9 -2.25 3.92 -13.58
CA LEU A 9 -0.86 4.19 -13.21
C LEU A 9 -0.72 5.53 -12.48
N SER A 10 -1.45 6.55 -12.91
CA SER A 10 -1.46 7.84 -12.23
C SER A 10 -1.94 7.70 -10.79
N ASP A 11 -3.07 7.02 -10.57
CA ASP A 11 -3.64 6.82 -9.24
C ASP A 11 -2.75 5.90 -8.38
N TRP A 12 -2.31 4.76 -8.94
CA TRP A 12 -1.38 3.85 -8.27
C TRP A 12 -0.11 4.56 -7.81
N ASN A 13 0.54 5.33 -8.68
CA ASN A 13 1.79 6.01 -8.36
C ASN A 13 1.60 7.10 -7.30
N GLN A 14 0.49 7.84 -7.36
CA GLN A 14 0.15 8.83 -6.34
C GLN A 14 -0.04 8.16 -4.97
N GLU A 15 -0.82 7.08 -4.93
CA GLU A 15 -1.12 6.35 -3.71
C GLU A 15 0.07 5.59 -3.15
N ALA A 16 0.91 5.04 -4.03
CA ALA A 16 2.16 4.39 -3.66
C ALA A 16 3.15 5.38 -3.08
N ALA A 17 3.29 6.58 -3.67
CA ALA A 17 4.15 7.62 -3.14
C ALA A 17 3.74 8.09 -1.73
N MET A 18 2.43 8.26 -1.49
CA MET A 18 1.93 8.61 -0.14
C MET A 18 2.13 7.47 0.86
N THR A 19 1.94 6.23 0.43
CA THR A 19 2.18 5.05 1.27
C THR A 19 3.65 4.90 1.61
N LEU A 20 4.54 5.10 0.63
CA LEU A 20 5.97 5.08 0.84
C LEU A 20 6.42 6.14 1.86
N LYS A 21 5.88 7.36 1.80
CA LYS A 21 6.16 8.39 2.81
C LYS A 21 5.80 7.94 4.23
N VAL A 22 4.67 7.23 4.39
CA VAL A 22 4.27 6.67 5.69
C VAL A 22 5.24 5.58 6.13
N PHE A 23 5.69 4.72 5.20
CA PHE A 23 6.69 3.68 5.46
C PHE A 23 8.05 4.27 5.87
N GLU A 24 8.49 5.34 5.21
CA GLU A 24 9.76 6.03 5.51
C GLU A 24 9.76 6.68 6.90
N GLY A 25 8.60 6.89 7.52
CA GLY A 25 8.49 7.33 8.92
C GLY A 25 8.62 6.20 9.94
N LEU A 26 8.66 4.93 9.52
CA LEU A 26 8.76 3.80 10.44
C LEU A 26 10.18 3.66 11.01
N SER A 27 10.26 3.12 12.23
CA SER A 27 11.49 2.66 12.87
C SER A 27 11.34 1.22 13.35
N ASP A 28 12.44 0.50 13.53
CA ASP A 28 12.44 -0.87 14.05
C ASP A 28 11.72 -0.98 15.40
N ALA A 29 11.81 0.05 16.24
CA ALA A 29 11.07 0.13 17.51
C ALA A 29 9.56 0.23 17.28
N SER A 30 9.12 1.11 16.37
CA SER A 30 7.70 1.31 16.06
C SER A 30 7.02 0.07 15.50
N LEU A 31 7.76 -0.83 14.82
CA LEU A 31 7.20 -2.06 14.25
C LEU A 31 6.53 -2.95 15.28
N LYS A 32 6.93 -2.85 16.56
CA LYS A 32 6.40 -3.66 17.67
C LYS A 32 5.06 -3.15 18.20
N GLN A 33 4.60 -1.97 17.77
CA GLN A 33 3.35 -1.39 18.25
C GLN A 33 2.16 -2.24 17.82
N ALA A 34 1.45 -2.83 18.78
CA ALA A 34 0.24 -3.61 18.52
C ALA A 34 -1.02 -2.73 18.55
N VAL A 35 -2.03 -3.11 17.76
CA VAL A 35 -3.36 -2.46 17.76
C VAL A 35 -4.00 -2.47 19.15
N SER A 36 -3.86 -3.56 19.88
CA SER A 36 -4.26 -3.64 21.29
C SER A 36 -3.47 -4.71 22.03
N ALA A 37 -3.53 -4.71 23.37
CA ALA A 37 -2.90 -5.73 24.20
C ALA A 37 -3.42 -7.16 23.90
N THR A 38 -4.66 -7.29 23.43
CA THR A 38 -5.30 -8.59 23.15
C THR A 38 -5.24 -8.99 21.68
N ARG A 39 -5.15 -8.02 20.75
CA ARG A 39 -5.12 -8.26 19.31
C ARG A 39 -3.74 -7.90 18.76
N ARG A 40 -2.96 -8.94 18.51
CA ARG A 40 -1.51 -8.86 18.28
C ARG A 40 -1.06 -8.30 16.94
N LYS A 41 -1.95 -7.88 16.03
CA LYS A 41 -1.49 -7.33 14.75
C LYS A 41 -0.70 -6.05 15.02
N THR A 42 0.58 -6.11 14.72
CA THR A 42 1.55 -5.04 14.94
C THR A 42 1.64 -4.11 13.74
N LEU A 43 2.23 -2.93 13.93
CA LEU A 43 2.55 -2.00 12.87
C LEU A 43 3.46 -2.65 11.82
N GLY A 44 4.45 -3.46 12.23
CA GLY A 44 5.31 -4.20 11.30
C GLY A 44 4.53 -5.23 10.47
N GLU A 45 3.66 -6.02 11.10
CA GLU A 45 2.80 -6.98 10.39
C GLU A 45 1.77 -6.30 9.48
N LEU A 46 1.36 -5.07 9.81
CA LEU A 46 0.47 -4.28 8.96
C LEU A 46 1.22 -3.67 7.76
N ALA A 47 2.42 -3.12 7.99
CA ALA A 47 3.27 -2.60 6.93
C ALA A 47 3.66 -3.71 5.95
N TRP A 48 4.07 -4.88 6.45
CA TRP A 48 4.38 -6.04 5.61
C TRP A 48 3.16 -6.59 4.87
N HIS A 49 1.99 -6.55 5.49
CA HIS A 49 0.73 -6.89 4.81
C HIS A 49 0.42 -5.94 3.66
N VAL A 50 0.62 -4.63 3.85
CA VAL A 50 0.46 -3.64 2.76
C VAL A 50 1.49 -3.86 1.65
N ALA A 51 2.74 -4.17 1.98
CA ALA A 51 3.78 -4.43 0.98
C ALA A 51 3.56 -5.72 0.17
N SER A 52 3.04 -6.76 0.79
CA SER A 52 2.80 -8.06 0.15
C SER A 52 1.46 -8.16 -0.59
N ALA A 53 0.45 -7.40 -0.16
CA ALA A 53 -0.91 -7.53 -0.67
C ALA A 53 -1.05 -7.36 -2.20
N PRO A 54 -0.31 -6.45 -2.87
CA PRO A 54 -0.40 -6.31 -4.33
C PRO A 54 -0.06 -7.61 -5.07
N ALA A 55 0.99 -8.33 -4.64
CA ALA A 55 1.35 -9.62 -5.24
C ALA A 55 0.23 -10.65 -5.09
N GLY A 56 -0.44 -10.68 -3.93
CA GLY A 56 -1.55 -11.60 -3.68
C GLY A 56 -2.82 -11.25 -4.47
N ILE A 57 -3.25 -9.99 -4.43
CA ILE A 57 -4.49 -9.52 -5.05
C ILE A 57 -4.36 -9.52 -6.58
N LEU A 58 -3.31 -8.88 -7.12
CA LEU A 58 -3.13 -8.76 -8.58
C LEU A 58 -2.63 -10.07 -9.19
N GLY A 59 -1.84 -10.87 -8.45
CA GLY A 59 -1.45 -12.21 -8.87
C GLY A 59 -2.66 -13.14 -9.01
N ALA A 60 -3.65 -13.04 -8.12
CA ALA A 60 -4.92 -13.77 -8.25
C ALA A 60 -5.77 -13.31 -9.45
N ALA A 61 -5.54 -12.10 -9.96
CA ALA A 61 -6.10 -11.61 -11.22
C ALA A 61 -5.23 -11.95 -12.45
N GLY A 62 -4.17 -12.75 -12.27
CA GLY A 62 -3.30 -13.22 -13.34
C GLY A 62 -2.16 -12.28 -13.73
N LEU A 63 -1.97 -11.16 -13.01
CA LEU A 63 -0.83 -10.27 -13.26
C LEU A 63 0.47 -10.92 -12.79
N GLN A 64 1.47 -11.00 -13.67
CA GLN A 64 2.79 -11.53 -13.31
C GLN A 64 3.68 -10.39 -12.83
N ILE A 65 3.95 -10.33 -11.51
CA ILE A 65 4.75 -9.26 -10.92
C ILE A 65 6.12 -9.82 -10.52
N ALA A 66 7.19 -9.25 -11.07
CA ALA A 66 8.55 -9.55 -10.64
C ALA A 66 8.86 -8.74 -9.37
N GLY A 67 9.00 -9.38 -8.21
CA GLY A 67 9.20 -8.64 -6.97
C GLY A 67 9.73 -9.49 -5.82
N PRO A 68 9.87 -8.89 -4.62
CA PRO A 68 10.32 -9.59 -3.42
C PRO A 68 9.47 -10.83 -3.12
N ASP A 69 10.08 -11.89 -2.61
CA ASP A 69 9.32 -13.04 -2.09
C ASP A 69 8.69 -12.67 -0.75
N PHE A 70 7.38 -12.48 -0.75
CA PHE A 70 6.60 -12.16 0.45
C PHE A 70 6.13 -13.38 1.24
N LYS A 71 6.50 -14.61 0.85
CA LYS A 71 6.25 -15.82 1.66
C LYS A 71 7.17 -15.92 2.88
N ARG A 72 8.21 -15.09 2.94
CA ARG A 72 9.10 -14.96 4.10
C ARG A 72 8.40 -14.36 5.32
N PRO A 73 8.93 -14.59 6.54
CA PRO A 73 8.47 -13.92 7.74
C PRO A 73 8.55 -12.38 7.63
N VAL A 74 7.73 -11.70 8.44
CA VAL A 74 7.74 -10.23 8.57
C VAL A 74 9.15 -9.78 8.97
N PRO A 75 9.78 -8.85 8.21
CA PRO A 75 11.07 -8.29 8.59
C PRO A 75 11.04 -7.56 9.93
N GLU A 76 12.13 -7.65 10.69
CA GLU A 76 12.32 -6.86 11.92
C GLU A 76 12.90 -5.47 11.64
N SER A 77 13.33 -5.21 10.39
CA SER A 77 13.89 -3.94 9.94
C SER A 77 12.86 -3.12 9.17
N ALA A 78 12.64 -1.87 9.61
CA ALA A 78 11.78 -0.93 8.91
C ALA A 78 12.34 -0.59 7.52
N ALA A 79 13.66 -0.46 7.40
CA ALA A 79 14.33 -0.20 6.12
C ALA A 79 14.07 -1.34 5.11
N GLU A 80 14.12 -2.59 5.56
CA GLU A 80 13.82 -3.73 4.70
C GLU A 80 12.35 -3.74 4.21
N ILE A 81 11.41 -3.33 5.07
CA ILE A 81 9.99 -3.18 4.68
C ILE A 81 9.83 -2.04 3.66
N VAL A 82 10.51 -0.92 3.85
CA VAL A 82 10.51 0.23 2.92
C VAL A 82 11.03 -0.20 1.54
N ASP A 83 12.17 -0.90 1.49
CA ASP A 83 12.79 -1.34 0.24
C ASP A 83 11.95 -2.38 -0.49
N ALA A 84 11.34 -3.32 0.25
CA ALA A 84 10.42 -4.29 -0.30
C ALA A 84 9.17 -3.60 -0.90
N TYR A 85 8.60 -2.62 -0.20
CA TYR A 85 7.46 -1.86 -0.69
C TYR A 85 7.81 -1.05 -1.93
N ARG A 86 8.94 -0.34 -1.91
CA ARG A 86 9.44 0.45 -3.05
C ARG A 86 9.57 -0.43 -4.29
N SER A 87 10.23 -1.59 -4.14
CA SER A 87 10.43 -2.55 -5.23
C SER A 87 9.11 -3.12 -5.74
N MET A 88 8.21 -3.53 -4.85
CA MET A 88 6.90 -4.08 -5.24
C MET A 88 6.03 -3.02 -5.94
N SER A 89 6.01 -1.79 -5.44
CA SER A 89 5.19 -0.72 -6.04
C SER A 89 5.60 -0.37 -7.47
N ALA A 90 6.91 -0.31 -7.73
CA ALA A 90 7.44 -0.12 -9.07
C ALA A 90 7.12 -1.32 -9.98
N ALA A 91 7.35 -2.55 -9.49
CA ALA A 91 7.07 -3.77 -10.24
C ALA A 91 5.59 -3.92 -10.63
N VAL A 92 4.67 -3.49 -9.76
CA VAL A 92 3.23 -3.47 -10.07
C VAL A 92 2.94 -2.51 -11.22
N ALA A 93 3.48 -1.29 -11.17
CA ALA A 93 3.29 -0.30 -12.24
C ALA A 93 3.83 -0.83 -13.58
N ASP A 94 5.05 -1.36 -13.59
CA ASP A 94 5.68 -1.94 -14.77
C ASP A 94 4.86 -3.13 -15.32
N ALA A 95 4.39 -4.01 -14.44
CA ALA A 95 3.60 -5.18 -14.85
C ALA A 95 2.25 -4.77 -15.45
N ILE A 96 1.53 -3.83 -14.83
CA ILE A 96 0.26 -3.30 -15.36
C ILE A 96 0.50 -2.70 -16.75
N GLN A 97 1.52 -1.84 -16.88
CA GLN A 97 1.84 -1.18 -18.15
C GLN A 97 2.21 -2.16 -19.25
N ALA A 98 2.95 -3.22 -18.93
CA ALA A 98 3.44 -4.19 -19.90
C ALA A 98 2.40 -5.24 -20.31
N GLN A 99 1.49 -5.63 -19.41
CA GLN A 99 0.65 -6.81 -19.59
C GLN A 99 -0.82 -6.51 -19.85
N TRP A 100 -1.32 -5.35 -19.41
CA TRP A 100 -2.74 -5.00 -19.48
C TRP A 100 -2.97 -3.83 -20.42
N THR A 101 -4.19 -3.74 -20.94
CA THR A 101 -4.63 -2.72 -21.91
C THR A 101 -5.93 -2.10 -21.44
N ASP A 102 -6.28 -0.94 -22.00
CA ASP A 102 -7.53 -0.24 -21.68
C ASP A 102 -8.76 -1.13 -21.89
N ALA A 103 -8.77 -1.94 -22.97
CA ALA A 103 -9.86 -2.85 -23.28
C ALA A 103 -10.08 -3.91 -22.19
N ARG A 104 -8.98 -4.40 -21.60
CA ARG A 104 -9.02 -5.44 -20.56
C ARG A 104 -9.71 -4.97 -19.29
N LEU A 105 -9.69 -3.66 -18.99
CA LEU A 105 -10.24 -3.10 -17.75
C LEU A 105 -11.70 -3.49 -17.51
N SER A 106 -12.51 -3.54 -18.57
CA SER A 106 -13.93 -3.89 -18.49
C SER A 106 -14.24 -5.39 -18.50
N GLU A 107 -13.25 -6.24 -18.79
CA GLU A 107 -13.45 -7.70 -18.82
C GLU A 107 -13.70 -8.24 -17.41
N SER A 108 -14.56 -9.25 -17.31
CA SER A 108 -14.85 -9.94 -16.04
C SER A 108 -13.83 -11.03 -15.73
N LEU A 109 -13.58 -11.26 -14.45
CA LEU A 109 -12.79 -12.36 -13.91
C LEU A 109 -13.37 -12.86 -12.59
N LEU A 110 -12.95 -14.06 -12.18
CA LEU A 110 -13.19 -14.58 -10.83
C LEU A 110 -11.94 -14.39 -9.97
N LEU A 111 -11.90 -13.31 -9.19
CA LEU A 111 -10.84 -13.07 -8.22
C LEU A 111 -10.90 -14.13 -7.10
N PHE A 112 -9.76 -14.70 -6.74
CA PHE A 112 -9.64 -15.81 -5.78
C PHE A 112 -10.58 -16.99 -6.10
N GLY A 113 -10.91 -17.21 -7.37
CA GLY A 113 -11.76 -18.30 -7.84
C GLY A 113 -13.24 -18.19 -7.45
N SER A 114 -13.70 -17.09 -6.85
CA SER A 114 -15.08 -16.99 -6.34
C SER A 114 -15.71 -15.60 -6.45
N MET A 115 -14.92 -14.53 -6.48
CA MET A 115 -15.43 -13.16 -6.51
C MET A 115 -15.52 -12.65 -7.95
N ASN A 116 -16.74 -12.49 -8.47
CA ASN A 116 -16.93 -11.91 -9.81
C ASN A 116 -16.65 -10.40 -9.79
N MET A 117 -15.65 -9.97 -10.54
CA MET A 117 -15.19 -8.58 -10.62
C MET A 117 -14.74 -8.27 -12.05
N THR A 118 -14.57 -6.98 -12.36
CA THR A 118 -13.82 -6.54 -13.54
C THR A 118 -12.34 -6.34 -13.20
N TYR A 119 -11.45 -6.31 -14.18
CA TYR A 119 -10.03 -5.98 -13.95
C TYR A 119 -9.88 -4.58 -13.32
N ASP A 120 -10.68 -3.59 -13.76
CA ASP A 120 -10.70 -2.26 -13.13
C ASP A 120 -11.18 -2.31 -11.67
N GLY A 121 -12.10 -3.23 -11.36
CA GLY A 121 -12.57 -3.48 -10.00
C GLY A 121 -11.48 -4.02 -9.09
N VAL A 122 -10.62 -4.90 -9.60
CA VAL A 122 -9.46 -5.43 -8.86
C VAL A 122 -8.41 -4.34 -8.62
N LEU A 123 -8.14 -3.51 -9.63
CA LEU A 123 -7.22 -2.37 -9.50
C LEU A 123 -7.74 -1.35 -8.47
N THR A 124 -9.03 -1.04 -8.53
CA THR A 124 -9.69 -0.19 -7.53
C THR A 124 -9.60 -0.80 -6.13
N LEU A 125 -9.75 -2.13 -6.01
CA LEU A 125 -9.66 -2.85 -4.75
C LEU A 125 -8.25 -2.76 -4.14
N VAL A 126 -7.19 -3.01 -4.91
CA VAL A 126 -5.81 -2.97 -4.37
C VAL A 126 -5.43 -1.57 -3.90
N VAL A 127 -5.84 -0.52 -4.64
CA VAL A 127 -5.61 0.87 -4.24
C VAL A 127 -6.36 1.19 -2.94
N ARG A 128 -7.66 0.87 -2.87
CA ARG A 128 -8.48 1.13 -1.67
C ARG A 128 -8.01 0.33 -0.45
N HIS A 129 -7.56 -0.90 -0.64
CA HIS A 129 -7.00 -1.75 0.40
C HIS A 129 -5.76 -1.10 1.02
N GLN A 130 -4.85 -0.60 0.19
CA GLN A 130 -3.69 0.14 0.65
C GLN A 130 -4.07 1.43 1.38
N ILE A 131 -4.99 2.24 0.83
CA ILE A 131 -5.47 3.46 1.49
C ILE A 131 -6.04 3.14 2.88
N HIS A 132 -6.87 2.10 2.98
CA HIS A 132 -7.47 1.66 4.23
C HIS A 132 -6.42 1.30 5.28
N HIS A 133 -5.46 0.45 4.93
CA HIS A 133 -4.44 0.01 5.87
C HIS A 133 -3.38 1.08 6.14
N ARG A 134 -3.06 1.96 5.19
CA ARG A 134 -2.23 3.15 5.42
C ARG A 134 -2.86 4.06 6.49
N GLY A 135 -4.17 4.28 6.44
CA GLY A 135 -4.88 5.03 7.48
C GLY A 135 -4.82 4.35 8.86
N GLN A 136 -4.83 3.02 8.91
CA GLN A 136 -4.59 2.30 10.17
C GLN A 136 -3.15 2.48 10.67
N MET A 137 -2.17 2.44 9.76
CA MET A 137 -0.76 2.64 10.10
C MET A 137 -0.50 4.00 10.72
N THR A 138 -1.09 5.08 10.20
CA THR A 138 -0.86 6.44 10.75
C THR A 138 -1.30 6.56 12.21
N ILE A 139 -2.37 5.85 12.61
CA ILE A 139 -2.81 5.81 14.01
C ILE A 139 -1.86 4.99 14.88
N LEU A 140 -1.40 3.82 14.39
CA LEU A 140 -0.42 3.01 15.11
C LEU A 140 0.92 3.73 15.26
N MET A 141 1.35 4.51 14.27
CA MET A 141 2.55 5.34 14.38
C MET A 141 2.43 6.32 15.56
N ARG A 142 1.30 7.04 15.68
CA ARG A 142 1.06 7.93 16.83
C ARG A 142 1.09 7.17 18.16
N GLN A 143 0.52 5.96 18.22
CA GLN A 143 0.57 5.11 19.43
C GLN A 143 1.97 4.62 19.76
N ALA A 144 2.86 4.56 18.76
CA ALA A 144 4.26 4.22 18.91
C ALA A 144 5.16 5.45 19.17
N ASP A 145 4.56 6.62 19.48
CA ASP A 145 5.23 7.91 19.63
C ASP A 145 6.02 8.35 18.38
N VAL A 146 5.59 7.90 17.19
CA VAL A 146 6.12 8.31 15.89
C VAL A 146 5.13 9.25 15.21
N VAL A 147 5.60 10.41 14.76
CA VAL A 147 4.78 11.36 14.01
C VAL A 147 4.58 10.84 12.57
N PRO A 148 3.36 10.45 12.15
CA PRO A 148 3.09 10.06 10.77
C PRO A 148 3.10 11.29 9.86
N PRO A 149 3.50 11.18 8.58
CA PRO A 149 3.39 12.31 7.65
C PRO A 149 1.93 12.64 7.31
N GLY A 150 1.69 13.83 6.76
CA GLY A 150 0.40 14.18 6.17
C GLY A 150 0.02 13.29 4.98
N VAL A 151 -1.24 12.88 4.91
CA VAL A 151 -1.82 12.08 3.81
C VAL A 151 -3.11 12.77 3.36
N TYR A 152 -3.21 13.13 2.08
CA TYR A 152 -4.26 13.99 1.50
C TYR A 152 -4.42 15.39 2.11
N GLY A 153 -3.55 15.76 3.05
CA GLY A 153 -3.55 17.04 3.75
C GLY A 153 -2.46 17.05 4.82
N PRO A 154 -2.17 18.22 5.40
CA PRO A 154 -1.19 18.31 6.47
C PRO A 154 -1.64 17.53 7.71
N ASN A 155 -0.70 16.89 8.41
CA ASN A 155 -0.94 16.43 9.79
C ASN A 155 -0.96 17.64 10.77
N GLU A 156 -1.13 17.36 12.07
CA GLU A 156 -1.12 18.37 13.12
C GLU A 156 0.16 19.23 13.14
N GLU A 157 1.33 18.58 13.07
CA GLU A 157 2.64 19.22 13.15
C GLU A 157 2.94 20.09 11.92
N GLU A 158 2.64 19.58 10.73
CA GLU A 158 2.74 20.27 9.45
C GLU A 158 1.77 21.45 9.39
N GLY A 159 0.56 21.30 9.94
CA GLY A 159 -0.43 22.36 10.05
C GLY A 159 0.06 23.49 10.95
N ALA A 160 0.57 23.17 12.14
CA ALA A 160 1.18 24.14 13.06
C ALA A 160 2.37 24.87 12.42
N ALA A 161 3.24 24.14 11.72
CA ALA A 161 4.39 24.72 11.02
C ALA A 161 3.99 25.66 9.88
N ARG A 162 2.87 25.38 9.17
CA ARG A 162 2.32 26.28 8.15
C ARG A 162 1.74 27.55 8.76
N ALA A 163 0.98 27.42 9.85
CA ALA A 163 0.38 28.56 10.55
C ALA A 163 1.45 29.51 11.12
N ALA A 164 2.57 28.98 11.62
CA ALA A 164 3.67 29.79 12.15
C ALA A 164 4.47 30.56 11.08
N ARG A 165 4.24 30.28 9.78
CA ARG A 165 4.92 30.96 8.65
C ARG A 165 4.06 32.04 7.99
N GLY A 166 2.79 32.15 8.33
CA GLY A 166 1.84 33.14 7.80
C GLY A 166 1.62 34.26 8.79
#